data_AF-S0IYW3-F1
#
_entry.id   AF-S0IYW3-F1
#
_cell.length_a   1.000
_cell.length_b   1.000
_cell.length_c   1.000
_cell.angle_alpha   90.00
_cell.angle_beta   90.00
_cell.angle_gamma   90.00
#
_symmetry.space_group_name_H-M   'P 1'
#
loop_
_entity.id
_entity.type
_entity.pdbx_description
1 polymer ?
#
loop_
_entity_poly.entity_id
_entity_poly.type
_entity_poly.pdbx_seq_one_letter_code
_entity_poly.pdbx_strand_id
1 'polypeptide(L)'
;MKDLVLKLQDIFKKAPLGIMTVLAMDILEIVLLSLNPFVIGICIDNFLDHRYFWFYILIVLQLLLIAVRAINKIIDTRVYEHIIEDENNNYYKEKIPQNDC
;
A
#
# COMPACT_ATOMS: atom_id res chain seq x y z
N MET A 1 14.24 7.53 21.43
CA MET A 1 12.91 7.60 20.77
C MET A 1 12.78 8.81 19.84
N LYS A 2 13.05 10.05 20.29
CA LYS A 2 12.99 11.25 19.43
C LYS A 2 13.92 11.22 18.20
N ASP A 3 15.15 10.72 18.36
CA ASP A 3 16.08 10.58 17.22
C ASP A 3 15.62 9.59 16.14
N LEU A 4 14.96 8.49 16.55
CA LEU A 4 14.42 7.52 15.61
C LEU A 4 13.25 8.11 14.83
N VAL A 5 12.40 8.90 15.49
CA VAL A 5 11.30 9.61 14.84
C VAL A 5 11.82 10.65 13.85
N LEU A 6 12.86 11.42 14.21
CA LEU A 6 13.47 12.40 13.32
C LEU A 6 14.11 11.74 12.10
N LYS A 7 14.83 10.63 12.27
CA LYS A 7 15.38 9.85 11.13
C LYS A 7 14.28 9.29 10.23
N LEU A 8 13.19 8.77 10.81
CA LEU A 8 12.03 8.33 10.04
C LEU A 8 11.42 9.48 9.24
N GLN A 9 11.32 10.66 9.84
CA GLN A 9 10.80 11.86 9.19
C GLN A 9 11.69 12.32 8.04
N ASP A 10 13.02 12.19 8.18
CA ASP A 10 13.98 12.60 7.16
C ASP A 10 13.96 11.63 5.96
N ILE A 11 13.83 10.33 6.22
CA ILE A 11 13.61 9.30 5.19
C ILE A 11 12.26 9.54 4.48
N PHE A 12 11.21 9.87 5.24
CA PHE A 12 9.89 10.23 4.69
C PHE A 12 9.97 11.44 3.75
N LYS A 13 10.85 12.39 4.06
CA LYS A 13 11.04 13.62 3.29
C LYS A 13 11.81 13.39 1.99
N LYS A 14 12.63 12.33 1.92
CA LYS A 14 13.35 11.92 0.69
C LYS A 14 12.43 11.27 -0.35
N ALA A 15 11.40 10.53 0.08
CA ALA A 15 10.48 9.81 -0.82
C ALA A 15 8.98 10.09 -0.52
N PRO A 16 8.54 11.37 -0.46
CA PRO A 16 7.20 11.72 0.01
C PRO A 16 6.10 11.21 -0.92
N LEU A 17 6.38 11.13 -2.22
CA LEU A 17 5.42 10.65 -3.23
C LEU A 17 5.19 9.14 -3.11
N GLY A 18 6.25 8.35 -2.93
CA GLY A 18 6.13 6.90 -2.80
C GLY A 18 5.33 6.49 -1.57
N ILE A 19 5.59 7.16 -0.43
CA ILE A 19 4.90 6.83 0.81
C ILE A 19 3.46 7.33 0.81
N MET A 20 3.19 8.49 0.20
CA MET A 20 1.82 8.96 0.00
C MET A 20 1.01 7.99 -0.88
N THR A 21 1.63 7.42 -1.93
CA THR A 21 0.96 6.43 -2.78
C THR A 21 0.64 5.13 -2.04
N VAL A 22 1.56 4.63 -1.20
CA VAL A 22 1.31 3.46 -0.33
C VAL A 22 0.15 3.75 0.62
N LEU A 23 0.19 4.89 1.30
CA LEU A 23 -0.84 5.26 2.28
C LEU A 23 -2.22 5.44 1.64
N ALA A 24 -2.28 6.01 0.42
CA ALA A 24 -3.52 6.11 -0.33
C ALA A 24 -4.07 4.73 -0.74
N MET A 25 -3.19 3.79 -1.11
CA MET A 25 -3.56 2.43 -1.47
C MET A 25 -4.04 1.62 -0.25
N ASP A 26 -3.42 1.80 0.91
CA ASP A 26 -3.88 1.22 2.18
C ASP A 26 -5.27 1.72 2.57
N ILE A 27 -5.52 3.02 2.47
CA ILE A 27 -6.86 3.60 2.73
C ILE A 27 -7.88 3.01 1.75
N LEU A 28 -7.52 2.90 0.47
CA LEU A 28 -8.41 2.33 -0.54
C LEU A 28 -8.72 0.85 -0.23
N GLU A 29 -7.73 0.08 0.18
CA GLU A 29 -7.93 -1.32 0.60
C GLU A 29 -8.90 -1.41 1.78
N ILE A 30 -8.71 -0.60 2.82
CA ILE A 30 -9.58 -0.57 4.02
C ILE A 30 -11.03 -0.22 3.62
N VAL A 31 -11.21 0.78 2.76
CA VAL A 31 -12.54 1.18 2.27
C VAL A 31 -13.20 0.02 1.53
N LEU A 32 -12.50 -0.65 0.62
CA LEU A 32 -13.03 -1.80 -0.10
C LEU A 32 -13.34 -2.99 0.82
N LEU A 33 -12.49 -3.23 1.82
CA LEU A 33 -12.71 -4.27 2.82
C LEU A 33 -13.97 -3.98 3.65
N SER A 34 -14.21 -2.72 4.01
CA SER A 34 -15.39 -2.27 4.76
C SER A 34 -16.68 -2.29 3.93
N LEU A 35 -16.58 -2.09 2.61
CA LEU A 35 -17.72 -2.19 1.68
C LEU A 35 -18.17 -3.64 1.47
N ASN A 36 -17.27 -4.61 1.67
CA ASN A 36 -17.56 -6.02 1.46
C ASN A 36 -18.74 -6.55 2.31
N PRO A 37 -18.77 -6.39 3.67
CA PRO A 37 -19.92 -6.81 4.47
C PRO A 37 -21.22 -6.09 4.11
N PHE A 38 -21.13 -4.83 3.68
CA PHE A 38 -22.30 -4.07 3.23
C PHE A 38 -22.92 -4.66 1.95
N VAL A 39 -22.10 -4.94 0.94
CA VAL A 39 -22.56 -5.57 -0.32
C VAL A 39 -23.05 -7.00 -0.07
N ILE A 40 -22.42 -7.75 0.85
CA ILE A 40 -22.91 -9.07 1.27
C ILE A 40 -24.31 -8.98 1.88
N GLY A 41 -24.56 -8.01 2.77
CA GLY A 41 -25.89 -7.79 3.36
C GLY A 41 -26.95 -7.55 2.28
N ILE A 42 -26.67 -6.64 1.35
CA ILE A 42 -27.57 -6.34 0.23
C ILE A 42 -27.77 -7.55 -0.68
N CYS A 43 -26.74 -8.37 -0.91
CA CYS A 43 -26.85 -9.61 -1.67
C CYS A 43 -27.81 -10.60 -0.99
N ILE A 44 -27.73 -10.76 0.33
CA ILE A 44 -28.60 -11.68 1.08
C ILE A 44 -30.05 -11.21 1.00
N ASP A 45 -30.31 -9.92 1.21
CA ASP A 45 -31.66 -9.35 1.14
C ASP A 45 -32.27 -9.52 -0.27
N ASN A 46 -31.48 -9.30 -1.32
CA ASN A 46 -31.94 -9.41 -2.70
C ASN A 46 -31.97 -10.83 -3.26
N PHE A 47 -31.24 -11.77 -2.65
CA PHE A 47 -31.29 -13.18 -3.00
C PHE A 47 -32.67 -13.78 -2.68
N LEU A 48 -33.26 -13.34 -1.56
CA LEU A 48 -34.64 -13.68 -1.18
C LEU A 48 -35.66 -13.15 -2.22
N ASP A 49 -35.37 -12.00 -2.84
CA ASP A 49 -36.16 -11.40 -3.92
C ASP A 49 -35.82 -11.93 -5.33
N HIS A 50 -34.96 -12.95 -5.46
CA HIS A 50 -34.49 -13.52 -6.73
C HIS A 50 -33.79 -12.52 -7.67
N ARG A 51 -33.25 -11.42 -7.14
CA ARG A 51 -32.50 -10.41 -7.89
C ARG A 51 -31.00 -10.67 -7.79
N TYR A 52 -30.47 -11.42 -8.75
CA TYR A 52 -29.05 -11.82 -8.79
C TYR A 52 -28.05 -10.72 -9.19
N PHE A 53 -28.52 -9.51 -9.49
CA PHE A 53 -27.65 -8.40 -9.91
C PHE A 53 -26.54 -8.09 -8.90
N TRP A 54 -26.87 -8.10 -7.60
CA TRP A 54 -25.92 -7.81 -6.53
C TRP A 54 -24.83 -8.88 -6.39
N PHE A 55 -25.12 -10.12 -6.77
CA PHE A 55 -24.13 -11.20 -6.77
C PHE A 55 -22.99 -10.92 -7.76
N TYR A 56 -23.30 -10.37 -8.94
CA TYR A 56 -22.27 -9.94 -9.88
C TYR A 56 -21.41 -8.79 -9.32
N ILE A 57 -22.04 -7.83 -8.64
CA ILE A 57 -21.32 -6.73 -7.97
C ILE A 57 -20.35 -7.29 -6.92
N LEU A 58 -20.78 -8.30 -6.15
CA LEU A 58 -19.95 -8.93 -5.14
C LEU A 58 -18.73 -9.64 -5.76
N ILE A 59 -18.91 -10.37 -6.87
CA ILE A 59 -17.80 -10.99 -7.59
C ILE A 59 -16.80 -9.93 -8.08
N VAL A 60 -17.29 -8.86 -8.70
CA VAL A 60 -16.44 -7.76 -9.19
C VAL A 60 -15.69 -7.10 -8.04
N LEU A 61 -16.36 -6.85 -6.91
CA LEU A 61 -15.74 -6.27 -5.72
C LEU A 61 -14.60 -7.14 -5.18
N GLN A 62 -14.77 -8.46 -5.16
CA GLN A 62 -13.74 -9.40 -4.70
C GLN A 62 -12.52 -9.42 -5.63
N LEU A 63 -12.74 -9.43 -6.95
CA LEU A 63 -11.64 -9.32 -7.91
C LEU A 63 -10.88 -8.00 -7.76
N LEU A 64 -11.61 -6.90 -7.51
CA LEU A 64 -11.02 -5.58 -7.28
C LEU A 64 -10.18 -5.54 -5.99
N LEU A 65 -10.66 -6.17 -4.91
CA LEU A 65 -9.92 -6.35 -3.66
C LEU A 65 -8.60 -7.11 -3.86
N ILE A 66 -8.63 -8.21 -4.62
CA ILE A 66 -7.43 -9.00 -4.93
C ILE A 66 -6.44 -8.16 -5.75
N ALA A 67 -6.93 -7.41 -6.74
CA ALA A 67 -6.10 -6.56 -7.58
C ALA A 67 -5.44 -5.44 -6.76
N VAL A 68 -6.20 -4.74 -5.90
CA VAL A 68 -5.67 -3.68 -5.04
C VAL A 68 -4.60 -4.22 -4.10
N ARG A 69 -4.82 -5.37 -3.45
CA ARG A 69 -3.80 -6.03 -2.60
C ARG A 69 -2.53 -6.38 -3.35
N ALA A 70 -2.67 -6.94 -4.55
CA ALA A 70 -1.52 -7.32 -5.36
C ALA A 70 -0.69 -6.08 -5.76
N ILE A 71 -1.36 -5.02 -6.21
CA ILE A 71 -0.70 -3.77 -6.58
C ILE A 71 -0.07 -3.12 -5.35
N ASN A 72 -0.76 -3.07 -4.21
CA ASN A 72 -0.26 -2.47 -2.98
C ASN A 72 1.05 -3.16 -2.54
N LYS A 73 1.07 -4.50 -2.55
CA LYS A 73 2.28 -5.28 -2.26
C LYS A 73 3.44 -4.99 -3.22
N ILE A 74 3.16 -4.78 -4.51
CA ILE A 74 4.18 -4.45 -5.51
C ILE A 74 4.73 -3.03 -5.29
N ILE A 75 3.84 -2.07 -5.02
CA ILE A 75 4.22 -0.68 -4.75
C ILE A 75 5.06 -0.60 -3.49
N ASP A 76 4.63 -1.24 -2.40
CA ASP A 76 5.42 -1.35 -1.17
C ASP A 76 6.82 -1.89 -1.47
N THR A 77 6.90 -3.05 -2.12
CA THR A 77 8.20 -3.69 -2.40
C THR A 77 9.12 -2.74 -3.18
N ARG A 78 8.61 -2.09 -4.23
CA ARG A 78 9.42 -1.19 -5.07
C ARG A 78 9.81 0.10 -4.35
N VAL A 79 8.92 0.69 -3.56
CA VAL A 79 9.18 1.95 -2.86
C VAL A 79 10.19 1.72 -1.73
N TYR A 80 10.01 0.67 -0.93
CA TYR A 80 10.93 0.36 0.16
C TYR A 80 12.29 -0.13 -0.34
N GLU A 81 12.35 -0.93 -1.42
CA GLU A 81 13.61 -1.37 -2.01
C GLU A 81 14.46 -0.19 -2.47
N HIS A 82 13.86 0.79 -3.16
CA HIS A 82 14.58 1.96 -3.63
C HIS A 82 15.10 2.84 -2.48
N ILE A 83 14.31 3.01 -1.42
CA ILE A 83 14.72 3.77 -0.23
C ILE A 83 15.88 3.07 0.49
N ILE A 84 15.84 1.75 0.64
CA ILE A 84 16.90 0.97 1.29
C ILE A 84 18.18 1.00 0.45
N GLU A 85 18.06 0.88 -0.86
CA GLU A 85 19.21 0.88 -1.77
C GLU A 85 19.94 2.23 -1.79
N ASP A 86 19.18 3.34 -1.79
CA ASP A 86 19.74 4.69 -1.67
C ASP A 86 20.40 4.93 -0.31
N GLU A 87 19.77 4.53 0.80
CA GLU A 87 20.33 4.67 2.15
C GLU A 87 21.62 3.85 2.30
N ASN A 88 21.65 2.63 1.75
CA ASN A 88 22.80 1.74 1.78
C ASN A 88 23.97 2.30 0.93
N ASN A 89 23.68 2.79 -0.27
CA ASN A 89 24.69 3.39 -1.16
C ASN A 89 25.30 4.65 -0.54
N ASN A 90 24.49 5.46 0.16
CA ASN A 90 24.98 6.65 0.84
C ASN A 90 25.86 6.30 2.07
N TYR A 91 25.47 5.28 2.84
CA TYR A 91 26.25 4.78 3.98
C TYR A 91 27.63 4.23 3.56
N TYR A 92 27.71 3.52 2.43
CA TYR A 92 29.00 3.03 1.92
C TYR A 92 29.87 4.17 1.35
N LYS A 93 29.28 5.18 0.71
CA LYS A 93 30.03 6.37 0.27
C LYS A 93 30.63 7.16 1.41
N GLU A 94 29.95 7.29 2.55
CA GLU A 94 30.50 7.97 3.74
C GLU A 94 31.57 7.15 4.47
N LYS A 95 31.54 5.81 4.35
CA LYS A 95 32.46 4.91 5.08
C LYS A 95 33.65 4.42 4.27
N ILE A 96 33.66 4.57 2.96
CA ILE A 96 34.85 4.37 2.15
C ILE A 96 35.56 5.73 2.13
N PRO A 97 36.63 5.94 2.93
CA PRO A 97 37.46 7.11 2.73
C PRO A 97 37.89 7.12 1.26
N GLN A 98 37.69 8.24 0.58
CA GLN A 98 38.47 8.53 -0.62
C GLN A 98 39.93 8.47 -0.18
N ASN A 99 40.57 7.31 -0.36
CA ASN A 99 42.00 7.26 -0.52
C ASN A 99 42.26 7.98 -1.85
N ASP A 100 42.38 9.30 -1.75
CA ASP A 100 43.00 10.11 -2.79
C ASP A 100 44.41 9.56 -2.99
N CYS A 101 44.64 8.97 -4.17
CA CYS A 101 45.97 8.64 -4.69
C CYS A 101 46.78 9.91 -4.92
#